data_AF-A0A9X0J6P4-F1
#
_entry.id   AF-A0A9X0J6P4-F1
#
_cell.length_a   1.000
_cell.length_b   1.000
_cell.length_c   1.000
_cell.angle_alpha   90.00
_cell.angle_beta   90.00
_cell.angle_gamma   90.00
#
_symmetry.space_group_name_H-M   'P 1'
#
loop_
_entity.id
_entity.type
_entity.pdbx_description
1 polymer ?
#
loop_
_entity_poly.entity_id
_entity_poly.type
_entity_poly.pdbx_seq_one_letter_code
_entity_poly.pdbx_strand_id
1 'polypeptide(L)'
;MVNQDKKLPTNSSEEKKNLGSKEDQEIIAQVRKMPISDKKKNDIIATMEMYSGPIPHPKILAGYEALDPGAAEKIINNGIEESVHRRTLETARQKRRGHLAWASMILLLIVCVIFMLGSFYLIMNGHKIIGSIFGGSSFVVLAGSFLNNIDELSKNNDISTNNQDKKDKSA
;
A
#
# COMPACT_ATOMS: atom_id res chain seq x y z
N MET A 1 -41.22 -39.59 -22.19
CA MET A 1 -40.58 -40.07 -20.94
C MET A 1 -39.09 -40.21 -21.22
N VAL A 2 -38.25 -40.03 -20.18
CA VAL A 2 -36.77 -39.98 -20.17
C VAL A 2 -36.23 -38.55 -20.39
N ASN A 3 -36.18 -37.68 -19.37
CA ASN A 3 -35.34 -37.62 -18.16
C ASN A 3 -34.05 -36.81 -18.39
N GLN A 4 -33.97 -35.67 -17.70
CA GLN A 4 -32.88 -34.70 -17.70
C GLN A 4 -31.76 -35.19 -16.78
N ASP A 5 -30.56 -35.36 -17.31
CA ASP A 5 -29.34 -35.44 -16.51
C ASP A 5 -28.21 -34.71 -17.26
N LYS A 6 -28.02 -33.42 -16.95
CA LYS A 6 -26.74 -32.75 -17.18
C LYS A 6 -26.33 -32.06 -15.89
N LYS A 7 -25.50 -32.77 -15.13
CA LYS A 7 -24.88 -32.34 -13.88
C LYS A 7 -24.15 -31.02 -14.07
N LEU A 8 -24.50 -30.04 -13.25
CA LEU A 8 -23.70 -28.83 -13.00
C LEU A 8 -22.51 -29.22 -12.11
N PRO A 9 -21.26 -28.86 -12.44
CA PRO A 9 -20.15 -29.06 -11.54
C PRO A 9 -20.27 -28.08 -10.37
N THR A 10 -20.56 -28.62 -9.20
CA THR A 10 -20.33 -28.02 -7.90
C THR A 10 -18.83 -27.70 -7.78
N ASN A 11 -18.43 -26.45 -8.02
CA ASN A 11 -17.09 -26.00 -7.67
C ASN A 11 -17.11 -25.31 -6.31
N SER A 12 -17.04 -26.15 -5.29
CA SER A 12 -16.76 -25.85 -3.89
C SER A 12 -15.30 -25.43 -3.70
N SER A 13 -14.88 -24.27 -4.21
CA SER A 13 -13.52 -23.79 -3.96
C SER A 13 -13.28 -22.29 -4.16
N GLU A 14 -14.15 -21.40 -3.66
CA GLU A 14 -13.77 -19.98 -3.44
C GLU A 14 -14.20 -19.44 -2.07
N GLU A 15 -14.33 -20.33 -1.08
CA GLU A 15 -14.46 -19.97 0.32
C GLU A 15 -13.05 -19.68 0.88
N LYS A 16 -12.53 -18.46 0.64
CA LYS A 16 -11.51 -17.77 1.45
C LYS A 16 -11.03 -16.51 0.73
N LYS A 17 -11.59 -15.37 1.13
CA LYS A 17 -10.88 -14.08 1.37
C LYS A 17 -11.88 -12.92 1.37
N ASN A 18 -12.22 -12.43 2.54
CA ASN A 18 -11.70 -11.14 2.97
C ASN A 18 -12.04 -10.92 4.44
N LEU A 19 -11.00 -10.70 5.22
CA LEU A 19 -11.10 -10.35 6.63
C LEU A 19 -11.62 -8.91 6.68
N GLY A 20 -12.92 -8.77 6.98
CA GLY A 20 -13.62 -7.49 7.01
C GLY A 20 -12.97 -6.46 7.92
N SER A 21 -13.13 -5.21 7.52
CA SER A 21 -12.78 -4.00 8.27
C SER A 21 -13.24 -4.11 9.73
N LYS A 22 -12.57 -3.40 10.65
CA LYS A 22 -12.97 -3.35 12.07
C LYS A 22 -14.46 -2.95 12.22
N GLU A 23 -14.93 -2.12 11.31
CA GLU A 23 -16.33 -1.65 11.23
C GLU A 23 -17.28 -2.80 10.89
N ASP A 24 -16.89 -3.69 9.97
CA ASP A 24 -17.69 -4.84 9.55
C ASP A 24 -17.87 -5.84 10.70
N GLN A 25 -16.80 -6.04 11.49
CA GLN A 25 -16.83 -6.88 12.68
C GLN A 25 -17.71 -6.28 13.78
N GLU A 26 -17.72 -4.96 13.93
CA GLU A 26 -18.59 -4.24 14.87
C GLU A 26 -20.07 -4.32 14.45
N ILE A 27 -20.37 -4.18 13.16
CA ILE A 27 -21.72 -4.31 12.61
C ILE A 27 -22.24 -5.74 12.81
N ILE A 28 -21.44 -6.77 12.49
CA ILE A 28 -21.81 -8.17 12.71
C ILE A 28 -22.01 -8.45 14.22
N ALA A 29 -21.17 -7.86 15.08
CA ALA A 29 -21.30 -7.99 16.53
C ALA A 29 -22.58 -7.30 17.08
N GLN A 30 -22.98 -6.17 16.51
CA GLN A 30 -24.24 -5.49 16.85
C GLN A 30 -25.47 -6.29 16.37
N VAL A 31 -25.43 -6.84 15.15
CA VAL A 31 -26.52 -7.69 14.63
C VAL A 31 -26.74 -8.94 15.49
N ARG A 32 -25.67 -9.53 16.02
CA ARG A 32 -25.76 -10.66 16.97
C ARG A 32 -26.41 -10.28 18.30
N LYS A 33 -26.27 -9.02 18.75
CA LYS A 33 -26.81 -8.52 20.04
C LYS A 33 -28.28 -8.06 19.96
N MET A 34 -28.87 -7.94 18.78
CA MET A 34 -30.29 -7.55 18.65
C MET A 34 -31.25 -8.67 19.14
N PRO A 35 -32.42 -8.32 19.72
CA PRO A 35 -33.40 -9.27 20.25
C PRO A 35 -34.27 -9.84 19.11
N ILE A 36 -33.65 -10.52 18.16
CA ILE A 36 -34.27 -11.12 16.98
C ILE A 36 -33.99 -12.63 16.99
N SER A 37 -34.89 -13.45 16.46
CA SER A 37 -34.70 -14.90 16.35
C SER A 37 -33.38 -15.27 15.64
N ASP A 38 -32.65 -16.26 16.16
CA ASP A 38 -31.32 -16.63 15.67
C ASP A 38 -31.29 -17.04 14.20
N LYS A 39 -32.40 -17.58 13.67
CA LYS A 39 -32.55 -17.86 12.24
C LYS A 39 -32.54 -16.57 11.40
N LYS A 40 -33.23 -15.51 11.87
CA LYS A 40 -33.23 -14.20 11.20
C LYS A 40 -31.88 -13.50 11.32
N LYS A 41 -31.14 -13.68 12.42
CA LYS A 41 -29.78 -13.13 12.56
C LYS A 41 -28.83 -13.72 11.53
N ASN A 42 -28.84 -15.05 11.39
CA ASN A 42 -27.98 -15.73 10.42
C ASN A 42 -28.35 -15.38 8.98
N ASP A 43 -29.64 -15.17 8.69
CA ASP A 43 -30.12 -14.75 7.37
C ASP A 43 -29.70 -13.32 7.00
N ILE A 44 -29.78 -12.38 7.96
CA ILE A 44 -29.32 -11.00 7.80
C ILE A 44 -27.79 -10.95 7.60
N ILE A 45 -27.04 -11.73 8.37
CA ILE A 45 -25.57 -11.82 8.23
C ILE A 45 -25.18 -12.48 6.90
N ALA A 46 -25.93 -13.50 6.46
CA ALA A 46 -25.68 -14.17 5.18
C ALA A 46 -26.04 -13.31 3.96
N THR A 47 -27.02 -12.42 4.07
CA THR A 47 -27.43 -11.48 3.00
C THR A 47 -26.56 -10.21 2.97
N MET A 48 -25.65 -10.03 3.93
CA MET A 48 -24.77 -8.87 4.01
C MET A 48 -23.63 -9.01 2.99
N GLU A 49 -23.93 -8.79 1.71
CA GLU A 49 -22.94 -8.69 0.64
C GLU A 49 -22.23 -7.34 0.72
N MET A 50 -21.12 -7.28 1.46
CA MET A 50 -20.26 -6.10 1.51
C MET A 50 -19.38 -6.07 0.26
N TYR A 51 -19.87 -5.37 -0.77
CA TYR A 51 -19.09 -5.10 -1.97
C TYR A 51 -18.27 -3.81 -1.77
N SER A 52 -16.96 -3.92 -1.81
CA SER A 52 -16.03 -2.78 -1.80
C SER A 52 -15.26 -2.75 -3.11
N GLY A 53 -15.49 -1.70 -3.88
CA GLY A 53 -14.84 -1.53 -5.18
C GLY A 53 -15.43 -0.34 -5.94
N PRO A 54 -14.79 0.05 -7.05
CA PRO A 54 -15.19 1.22 -7.85
C PRO A 54 -16.52 1.01 -8.62
N ILE A 55 -17.06 -0.21 -8.65
CA ILE A 55 -18.26 -0.58 -9.39
C ILE A 55 -19.31 -1.10 -8.41
N PRO A 56 -20.55 -0.59 -8.38
CA PRO A 56 -21.55 -1.05 -7.42
C PRO A 56 -22.09 -2.45 -7.76
N HIS A 57 -22.76 -3.09 -6.79
CA HIS A 57 -23.30 -4.43 -6.95
C HIS A 57 -24.30 -4.51 -8.13
N PRO A 58 -24.34 -5.62 -8.91
CA PRO A 58 -25.23 -5.76 -10.07
C PRO A 58 -26.71 -5.48 -9.77
N LYS A 59 -27.19 -5.82 -8.57
CA LYS A 59 -28.57 -5.53 -8.14
C LYS A 59 -28.86 -4.03 -8.03
N ILE A 60 -27.88 -3.24 -7.60
CA ILE A 60 -27.98 -1.78 -7.52
C ILE A 60 -27.92 -1.18 -8.93
N LEU A 61 -27.00 -1.68 -9.77
CA LEU A 61 -26.91 -1.27 -11.18
C LEU A 61 -28.21 -1.54 -11.94
N ALA A 62 -28.84 -2.71 -11.74
CA ALA A 62 -30.14 -3.03 -12.33
C ALA A 62 -31.25 -2.05 -11.88
N GLY A 63 -31.18 -1.57 -10.63
CA GLY A 63 -32.08 -0.52 -10.13
C GLY A 63 -31.88 0.83 -10.82
N TYR A 64 -30.63 1.24 -11.05
CA TYR A 64 -30.32 2.46 -11.80
C TYR A 64 -30.74 2.36 -13.28
N GLU A 65 -30.52 1.21 -13.92
CA GLU A 65 -30.95 0.98 -15.30
C GLU A 65 -32.47 1.00 -15.45
N ALA A 66 -33.20 0.48 -14.46
CA ALA A 66 -34.66 0.53 -14.45
C ALA A 66 -35.22 1.95 -14.22
N LEU A 67 -34.44 2.85 -13.59
CA LEU A 67 -34.81 4.24 -13.37
C LEU A 67 -34.51 5.12 -14.60
N ASP A 68 -33.34 4.93 -15.21
CA ASP A 68 -32.88 5.67 -16.40
C ASP A 68 -32.05 4.73 -17.29
N PRO A 69 -32.54 4.38 -18.50
CA PRO A 69 -31.79 3.53 -19.42
C PRO A 69 -30.40 4.08 -19.74
N GLY A 70 -29.36 3.26 -19.56
CA GLY A 70 -27.95 3.63 -19.73
C GLY A 70 -27.30 4.26 -18.49
N ALA A 71 -28.01 4.43 -17.38
CA ALA A 71 -27.41 4.90 -16.12
C ALA A 71 -26.41 3.90 -15.55
N ALA A 72 -26.69 2.59 -15.65
CA ALA A 72 -25.76 1.56 -15.16
C ALA A 72 -24.42 1.62 -15.92
N GLU A 73 -24.47 1.79 -17.24
CA GLU A 73 -23.27 1.90 -18.08
C GLU A 73 -22.44 3.14 -17.70
N LYS A 74 -23.08 4.30 -17.50
CA LYS A 74 -22.40 5.53 -17.05
C LYS A 74 -21.69 5.34 -15.70
N ILE A 75 -22.34 4.67 -14.75
CA ILE A 75 -21.75 4.40 -13.43
C ILE A 75 -20.52 3.49 -13.56
N ILE A 76 -20.62 2.44 -14.37
CA ILE A 76 -19.51 1.52 -14.62
C ILE A 76 -18.33 2.26 -15.25
N ASN A 77 -18.59 3.04 -16.30
CA ASN A 77 -17.56 3.79 -17.01
C ASN A 77 -16.87 4.81 -16.10
N ASN A 78 -17.62 5.55 -15.28
CA ASN A 78 -17.04 6.46 -14.29
C ASN A 78 -16.15 5.72 -13.28
N GLY A 79 -16.57 4.54 -12.79
CA GLY A 79 -15.77 3.74 -11.85
C GLY A 79 -14.46 3.22 -12.48
N ILE A 80 -14.50 2.86 -13.77
CA ILE A 80 -13.31 2.45 -14.54
C ILE A 80 -12.38 3.66 -14.73
N GLU A 81 -12.92 4.81 -15.14
CA GLU A 81 -12.15 6.03 -15.36
C GLU A 81 -11.43 6.50 -14.08
N GLU A 82 -12.14 6.52 -12.95
CA GLU A 82 -11.56 6.83 -11.63
C GLU A 82 -10.45 5.85 -11.25
N SER A 83 -10.64 4.56 -11.57
CA SER A 83 -9.62 3.53 -11.32
C SER A 83 -8.38 3.70 -12.19
N VAL A 84 -8.56 4.06 -13.46
CA VAL A 84 -7.45 4.38 -14.38
C VAL A 84 -6.75 5.65 -13.89
N HIS A 85 -7.49 6.70 -13.56
CA HIS A 85 -6.95 7.95 -13.05
C HIS A 85 -6.08 7.71 -11.81
N ARG A 86 -6.59 6.97 -10.82
CA ARG A 86 -5.82 6.61 -9.62
C ARG A 86 -4.52 5.86 -9.96
N ARG A 87 -4.56 4.87 -10.84
CA ARG A 87 -3.35 4.14 -11.30
C ARG A 87 -2.36 5.07 -12.02
N THR A 88 -2.84 6.00 -12.83
CA THR A 88 -1.96 6.98 -13.51
C THR A 88 -1.27 7.91 -12.51
N LEU A 89 -1.98 8.38 -11.47
CA LEU A 89 -1.39 9.18 -10.40
C LEU A 89 -0.40 8.39 -9.55
N GLU A 90 -0.71 7.13 -9.23
CA GLU A 90 0.20 6.25 -8.49
C GLU A 90 1.50 6.01 -9.28
N THR A 91 1.39 5.67 -10.57
CA THR A 91 2.57 5.46 -11.43
C THR A 91 3.37 6.75 -11.64
N ALA A 92 2.72 7.90 -11.80
CA ALA A 92 3.40 9.20 -11.90
C ALA A 92 4.15 9.54 -10.60
N ARG A 93 3.54 9.29 -9.43
CA ARG A 93 4.19 9.47 -8.13
C ARG A 93 5.39 8.54 -7.96
N GLN A 94 5.28 7.27 -8.37
CA GLN A 94 6.40 6.32 -8.32
C GLN A 94 7.56 6.77 -9.23
N LYS A 95 7.27 7.17 -10.47
CA LYS A 95 8.29 7.69 -11.40
C LYS A 95 8.98 8.93 -10.84
N ARG A 96 8.24 9.87 -10.25
CA ARG A 96 8.80 11.09 -9.64
C ARG A 96 9.72 10.77 -8.45
N ARG A 97 9.34 9.80 -7.61
CA ARG A 97 10.19 9.33 -6.49
C ARG A 97 11.50 8.72 -7.00
N GLY A 98 11.42 7.86 -8.02
CA GLY A 98 12.59 7.25 -8.64
C GLY A 98 13.54 8.29 -9.23
N HIS A 99 13.00 9.27 -9.97
CA HIS A 99 13.80 10.31 -10.61
C HIS A 99 14.49 11.24 -9.59
N LEU A 100 13.80 11.59 -8.50
CA LEU A 100 14.38 12.42 -7.45
C LEU A 100 15.51 11.70 -6.69
N ALA A 101 15.35 10.40 -6.43
CA ALA A 101 16.39 9.56 -5.83
C ALA A 101 17.63 9.44 -6.74
N TRP A 102 17.42 9.29 -8.04
CA TRP A 102 18.50 9.29 -9.02
C TRP A 102 19.22 10.64 -9.10
N ALA A 103 18.46 11.75 -9.09
CA ALA A 103 19.01 13.10 -9.12
C ALA A 103 19.80 13.45 -7.84
N SER A 104 19.34 13.03 -6.66
CA SER A 104 20.10 13.24 -5.43
C SER A 104 21.39 12.41 -5.40
N MET A 105 21.34 11.16 -5.88
CA MET A 105 22.52 10.30 -5.98
C MET A 105 23.58 10.88 -6.94
N ILE A 106 23.15 11.39 -8.12
CA ILE A 106 24.10 12.00 -9.06
C ILE A 106 24.70 13.30 -8.52
N LEU A 107 23.89 14.12 -7.83
CA LEU A 107 24.38 15.35 -7.20
C LEU A 107 25.41 15.04 -6.11
N LEU A 108 25.14 14.04 -5.26
CA LEU A 108 26.07 13.60 -4.22
C LEU A 108 27.39 13.09 -4.83
N LEU A 109 27.31 12.30 -5.90
CA LEU A 109 28.48 11.82 -6.62
C LEU A 109 29.33 12.97 -7.16
N ILE A 110 28.71 13.97 -7.79
CA ILE A 110 29.39 15.15 -8.33
C ILE A 110 30.09 15.92 -7.19
N VAL A 111 29.41 16.14 -6.06
CA VAL A 111 29.99 16.82 -4.90
C VAL A 111 31.19 16.03 -4.35
N CYS A 112 31.07 14.71 -4.20
CA CYS A 112 32.19 13.86 -3.78
C CYS A 112 33.39 13.97 -4.71
N VAL A 113 33.17 13.94 -6.02
CA VAL A 113 34.24 14.07 -7.03
C VAL A 113 34.92 15.43 -6.93
N ILE A 114 34.16 16.52 -6.78
CA ILE A 114 34.72 17.88 -6.60
C ILE A 114 35.58 17.95 -5.33
N PHE A 115 35.11 17.40 -4.21
CA PHE A 115 35.87 17.37 -2.96
C PHE A 115 37.16 16.54 -3.09
N MET A 116 37.09 15.41 -3.80
CA MET A 116 38.25 14.55 -4.05
C MET A 116 39.31 15.27 -4.91
N LEU A 117 38.88 15.90 -6.01
CA LEU A 117 39.74 16.71 -6.89
C LEU A 117 40.33 17.92 -6.15
N GLY A 118 39.53 18.61 -5.34
CA GLY A 118 39.97 19.76 -4.55
C GLY A 118 41.02 19.36 -3.50
N SER A 119 40.81 18.25 -2.80
CA SER A 119 41.79 17.69 -1.86
C SER A 119 43.09 17.31 -2.57
N PHE A 120 43.01 16.63 -3.72
CA PHE A 120 44.18 16.25 -4.52
C PHE A 120 44.97 17.47 -5.00
N TYR A 121 44.29 18.50 -5.51
CA TYR A 121 44.92 19.74 -5.95
C TYR A 121 45.63 20.48 -4.80
N LEU A 122 45.04 20.48 -3.60
CA LEU A 122 45.60 21.14 -2.43
C LEU A 122 46.88 20.45 -1.93
N ILE A 123 46.95 19.12 -2.04
CA ILE A 123 48.14 18.32 -1.73
C ILE A 123 49.28 18.63 -2.70
N MET A 124 48.98 18.76 -4.00
CA MET A 124 49.98 19.13 -5.02
C MET A 124 50.58 20.52 -4.77
N ASN A 125 49.78 21.47 -4.28
CA ASN A 125 50.22 22.83 -3.93
C ASN A 125 50.95 22.92 -2.58
N GLY A 126 51.42 21.79 -2.02
CA GLY A 126 52.26 21.76 -0.82
C GLY A 126 51.51 21.82 0.52
N HIS A 127 50.18 21.96 0.51
CA HIS A 127 49.36 22.07 1.72
C HIS A 127 48.92 20.69 2.23
N LYS A 128 49.89 19.80 2.53
CA LYS A 128 49.62 18.39 2.93
C LYS A 128 48.70 18.25 4.14
N ILE A 129 48.88 19.10 5.16
CA ILE A 129 48.12 19.03 6.42
C ILE A 129 46.65 19.39 6.19
N ILE A 130 46.39 20.46 5.42
CA ILE A 130 45.02 20.87 5.11
C ILE A 130 44.38 19.85 4.16
N GLY A 131 45.12 19.37 3.15
CA GLY A 131 44.64 18.36 2.21
C GLY A 131 44.24 17.05 2.89
N SER A 132 45.00 16.57 3.88
CA SER A 132 44.71 15.33 4.61
C SER A 132 43.54 15.47 5.57
N ILE A 133 43.43 16.57 6.30
CA ILE A 133 42.27 16.82 7.19
C ILE A 133 40.99 16.96 6.36
N PHE A 134 41.06 17.67 5.23
CA PHE A 134 39.92 17.88 4.35
C PHE A 134 39.46 16.58 3.68
N GLY A 135 40.40 15.77 3.17
CA GLY A 135 40.10 14.47 2.58
C GLY A 135 39.61 13.44 3.60
N GLY A 136 40.29 13.34 4.75
CA GLY A 136 39.97 12.38 5.80
C GLY A 136 38.62 12.65 6.48
N SER A 137 38.32 13.92 6.80
CA SER A 137 37.02 14.29 7.38
C SER A 137 35.86 14.01 6.43
N SER A 138 36.04 14.31 5.14
CA SER A 138 35.04 14.01 4.10
C SER A 138 34.74 12.51 4.03
N PHE A 139 35.76 11.65 4.11
CA PHE A 139 35.58 10.20 4.10
C PHE A 139 34.80 9.68 5.32
N VAL A 140 35.12 10.18 6.53
CA VAL A 140 34.43 9.77 7.76
C VAL A 140 32.95 10.17 7.74
N VAL A 141 32.64 11.39 7.30
CA VAL A 141 31.25 11.86 7.16
C VAL A 141 30.48 11.00 6.16
N LEU A 142 31.10 10.69 5.03
CA LEU A 142 30.47 9.85 3.99
C LEU A 142 30.22 8.44 4.52
N ALA A 143 31.23 7.79 5.10
CA ALA A 143 31.12 6.46 5.67
C ALA A 143 30.05 6.39 6.77
N GLY A 144 30.02 7.39 7.67
CA GLY A 144 29.00 7.49 8.71
C GLY A 144 27.58 7.64 8.14
N SER A 145 27.41 8.47 7.11
CA SER A 145 26.13 8.61 6.42
C SER A 145 25.69 7.29 5.77
N PHE A 146 26.59 6.60 5.06
CA PHE A 146 26.28 5.30 4.43
C PHE A 146 25.89 4.23 5.46
N LEU A 147 26.63 4.13 6.56
CA LEU A 147 26.33 3.19 7.65
C LEU A 147 24.95 3.45 8.25
N ASN A 148 24.62 4.71 8.54
CA ASN A 148 23.30 5.09 9.07
C ASN A 148 22.16 4.76 8.10
N ASN A 149 22.35 5.02 6.80
CA ASN A 149 21.35 4.65 5.79
C ASN A 149 21.15 3.12 5.73
N ILE A 150 22.23 2.34 5.78
CA ILE A 150 22.14 0.86 5.78
C ILE A 150 21.43 0.34 7.03
N ASP A 151 21.70 0.92 8.21
CA ASP A 151 21.02 0.56 9.46
C ASP A 151 19.51 0.85 9.37
N GLU A 152 19.13 2.04 8.88
CA GLU A 152 17.73 2.42 8.69
C GLU A 152 17.01 1.50 7.68
N LEU A 153 17.69 1.11 6.60
CA LEU A 153 17.18 0.15 5.62
C LEU A 153 17.05 -1.27 6.19
N SER A 154 17.97 -1.68 7.07
CA SER A 154 17.94 -2.99 7.75
C SER A 154 16.80 -3.09 8.77
N LYS A 155 16.58 -2.00 9.54
CA LYS A 155 15.59 -1.94 10.62
C LYS A 155 14.13 -1.99 10.13
N ASN A 156 13.88 -1.62 8.89
CA ASN A 156 12.53 -1.59 8.30
C ASN A 156 12.04 -2.96 7.77
N ASN A 157 12.80 -4.05 7.98
CA ASN A 157 12.37 -5.41 7.63
C ASN A 157 11.50 -6.08 8.72
N ASP A 158 11.27 -5.44 9.86
CA ASP A 158 10.37 -5.95 10.89
C ASP A 158 8.91 -5.54 10.61
N ILE A 159 8.32 -6.14 9.56
CA ILE A 159 6.87 -6.37 9.54
C ILE A 159 6.59 -7.56 10.47
N SER A 160 6.65 -7.34 11.79
CA SER A 160 5.80 -8.10 12.71
C SER A 160 5.74 -7.45 14.10
N THR A 161 4.50 -7.32 14.58
CA THR A 161 4.12 -7.23 16.00
C THR A 161 4.22 -5.86 16.67
N ASN A 162 3.50 -4.87 16.13
CA ASN A 162 2.86 -3.88 17.01
C ASN A 162 1.60 -4.51 17.61
N ASN A 163 1.75 -5.34 18.66
CA ASN A 163 0.62 -5.78 19.45
C ASN A 163 1.01 -6.30 20.86
N GLN A 164 1.82 -5.59 21.64
CA GLN A 164 1.88 -5.76 23.11
C GLN A 164 2.45 -4.51 23.80
N ASP A 165 1.68 -3.43 23.89
CA ASP A 165 1.98 -2.36 24.87
C ASP A 165 0.72 -1.81 25.54
N LYS A 166 -0.20 -2.72 25.91
CA LYS A 166 -1.41 -2.32 26.65
C LYS A 166 -1.90 -3.34 27.69
N LYS A 167 -0.99 -4.09 28.31
CA LYS A 167 -1.37 -5.02 29.40
C LYS A 167 -0.65 -4.89 30.74
N ASP A 168 0.22 -3.88 30.93
CA ASP A 168 0.93 -3.70 32.21
C ASP A 168 0.60 -2.37 32.93
N LYS A 169 -0.66 -1.92 32.86
CA LYS A 169 -1.15 -0.80 33.70
C LYS A 169 -2.45 -1.10 34.45
N SER A 170 -2.74 -2.37 34.71
CA SER A 170 -3.81 -2.75 35.65
C SER A 170 -3.48 -4.09 36.30
N ALA A 171 -2.54 -4.07 37.22
CA ALA A 171 -2.43 -5.00 38.33
C ALA A 171 -1.79 -4.26 39.50
#